data_AF-A0A1I3LTC7-F1
#
_entry.id   AF-A0A1I3LTC7-F1
#
_cell.length_a   1.000
_cell.length_b   1.000
_cell.length_c   1.000
_cell.angle_alpha   90.00
_cell.angle_beta   90.00
_cell.angle_gamma   90.00
#
_symmetry.space_group_name_H-M   'P 1'
#
loop_
_entity.id
_entity.type
_entity.pdbx_description
1 polymer ?
#
loop_
_entity_poly.entity_id
_entity_poly.type
_entity_poly.pdbx_seq_one_letter_code
_entity_poly.pdbx_strand_id
1 'polypeptide(L)'
;MNIYKVKEKEKVKKLITEFKPGDILYGLDSPRDTALSSLKFRRKSRIPGASKALFSSLKERLNRKKLEKTNILTQNDITNAVWNPANPEEYSDDESIKRDLHDGNRAIGFKEFLSNHPKYDVKNDKLIKKIKENPMGNTGQQMWKKTSKAGLEYQLMHRKLPVHFLTDTIGKDIGTVVSKEGYGQSITSSELRWLYRHKDTDEVKQNLKFWENGEFVPHSNIFDKQEWKNYNPKNRYPKTSKQ
;
A
#
# COMPACT_ATOMS: atom_id res chain seq x y z
N MET A 1 -1.86 12.03 -34.93
CA MET A 1 -1.66 11.91 -33.46
C MET A 1 -2.92 11.26 -32.87
N ASN A 2 -2.81 10.11 -32.19
CA ASN A 2 -3.98 9.27 -31.85
C ASN A 2 -4.76 9.86 -30.67
N ILE A 3 -6.03 10.26 -30.88
CA ILE A 3 -6.90 10.97 -29.93
C ILE A 3 -7.06 10.19 -28.61
N TYR A 4 -7.00 8.86 -28.67
CA TYR A 4 -7.04 7.98 -27.49
C TYR A 4 -5.83 8.14 -26.57
N LYS A 5 -4.62 8.30 -27.13
CA LYS A 5 -3.39 8.53 -26.36
C LYS A 5 -3.33 9.93 -25.73
N VAL A 6 -4.04 10.91 -26.28
CA VAL A 6 -4.12 12.27 -25.73
C VAL A 6 -5.02 12.28 -24.49
N LYS A 7 -6.21 11.66 -24.57
CA LYS A 7 -7.15 11.56 -23.44
C LYS A 7 -6.58 10.75 -22.27
N GLU A 8 -5.78 9.71 -22.52
CA GLU A 8 -5.14 8.91 -21.46
C GLU A 8 -4.03 9.69 -20.72
N LYS A 9 -3.30 10.57 -21.42
CA LYS A 9 -2.30 11.47 -20.81
C LYS A 9 -2.92 12.58 -19.97
N GLU A 10 -4.08 13.12 -20.38
CA GLU A 10 -4.80 14.13 -19.60
C GLU A 10 -5.39 13.57 -18.30
N LYS A 11 -5.88 12.32 -18.34
CA LYS A 11 -6.50 11.64 -17.19
C LYS A 11 -5.57 11.54 -15.98
N VAL A 12 -4.31 11.12 -16.16
CA VAL A 12 -3.37 10.97 -15.03
C VAL A 12 -2.84 12.33 -14.52
N LYS A 13 -3.06 13.42 -15.25
CA LYS A 13 -2.53 14.76 -14.92
C LYS A 13 -3.06 15.27 -13.57
N LYS A 14 -4.33 15.05 -13.25
CA LYS A 14 -4.93 15.51 -11.99
C LYS A 14 -4.34 14.80 -10.77
N LEU A 15 -4.22 13.47 -10.81
CA LEU A 15 -3.54 12.70 -9.78
C LEU A 15 -2.10 13.20 -9.55
N ILE A 16 -1.34 13.43 -10.63
CA ILE A 16 0.05 13.91 -10.54
C ILE A 16 0.14 15.28 -9.87
N THR A 17 -0.75 16.20 -10.22
CA THR A 17 -0.79 17.55 -9.64
C THR A 17 -1.13 17.51 -8.15
N GLU A 18 -2.06 16.63 -7.76
CA GLU A 18 -2.54 16.55 -6.37
C GLU A 18 -1.60 15.76 -5.46
N PHE A 19 -0.85 14.79 -6.00
CA PHE A 19 0.07 13.95 -5.23
C PHE A 19 1.26 14.77 -4.74
N LYS A 20 1.47 14.83 -3.42
CA LYS A 20 2.51 15.62 -2.74
C LYS A 20 3.57 14.73 -2.09
N PRO A 21 4.78 15.26 -1.81
CA PRO A 21 5.76 14.56 -0.99
C PRO A 21 5.14 14.16 0.36
N GLY A 22 5.31 12.90 0.76
CA GLY A 22 4.74 12.35 2.00
C GLY A 22 3.43 11.57 1.84
N ASP A 23 2.77 11.65 0.68
CA ASP A 23 1.57 10.87 0.34
C ASP A 23 1.93 9.38 0.08
N ILE A 24 0.91 8.52 -0.04
CA ILE A 24 1.05 7.13 -0.52
C ILE A 24 0.01 6.82 -1.59
N LEU A 25 0.43 6.12 -2.64
CA LEU A 25 -0.45 5.52 -3.64
C LEU A 25 -0.71 4.03 -3.37
N TYR A 26 -1.99 3.68 -3.30
CA TYR A 26 -2.52 2.32 -3.20
C TYR A 26 -3.39 1.98 -4.41
N GLY A 27 -3.62 0.70 -4.64
CA GLY A 27 -4.37 0.19 -5.78
C GLY A 27 -3.81 -1.12 -6.31
N LEU A 28 -4.48 -1.70 -7.30
CA LEU A 28 -4.01 -2.90 -7.99
C LEU A 28 -2.71 -2.61 -8.75
N ASP A 29 -1.88 -3.64 -8.91
CA ASP A 29 -0.53 -3.51 -9.47
C ASP A 29 -0.50 -2.81 -10.83
N SER A 30 -1.36 -3.20 -11.78
CA SER A 30 -1.36 -2.63 -13.13
C SER A 30 -1.77 -1.13 -13.15
N PRO A 31 -2.93 -0.71 -12.60
CA PRO A 31 -3.27 0.72 -12.52
C PRO A 31 -2.23 1.54 -11.74
N ARG A 32 -1.72 0.98 -10.63
CA ARG A 32 -0.72 1.65 -9.80
C ARG A 32 0.59 1.85 -10.56
N ASP A 33 1.06 0.84 -11.28
CA ASP A 33 2.28 0.93 -12.09
C ASP A 33 2.15 1.98 -13.20
N THR A 34 0.98 2.06 -13.85
CA THR A 34 0.69 3.10 -14.84
C THR A 34 0.74 4.50 -14.20
N ALA A 35 0.06 4.70 -13.08
CA ALA A 35 0.07 5.98 -12.36
C ALA A 35 1.48 6.38 -11.89
N LEU A 36 2.23 5.43 -11.31
CA LEU A 36 3.61 5.61 -10.89
C LEU A 36 4.53 5.95 -12.05
N SER A 37 4.27 5.39 -13.24
CA SER A 37 5.04 5.69 -14.44
C SER A 37 4.92 7.16 -14.85
N SER A 38 3.78 7.77 -14.59
CA SER A 38 3.54 9.20 -14.83
C SER A 38 4.05 10.07 -13.68
N LEU A 39 4.14 9.51 -12.46
CA LEU A 39 4.82 10.13 -11.32
C LEU A 39 6.36 10.03 -11.41
N LYS A 40 6.94 9.40 -12.45
CA LYS A 40 8.39 9.11 -12.59
C LYS A 40 9.34 10.31 -12.51
N PHE A 41 8.86 11.55 -12.62
CA PHE A 41 9.67 12.72 -12.22
C PHE A 41 10.09 12.66 -10.74
N ARG A 42 9.37 11.88 -9.91
CA ARG A 42 9.61 11.64 -8.48
C ARG A 42 10.02 10.21 -8.13
N ARG A 43 10.09 9.27 -9.08
CA ARG A 43 10.59 7.89 -8.85
C ARG A 43 11.74 7.60 -9.81
N LYS A 44 12.96 7.97 -9.43
CA LYS A 44 14.15 7.51 -10.15
C LYS A 44 14.78 6.37 -9.35
N SER A 45 15.08 5.30 -10.09
CA SER A 45 15.47 3.95 -9.66
C SER A 45 14.32 3.09 -9.09
N ARG A 46 14.17 1.90 -9.69
CA ARG A 46 13.21 0.84 -9.34
C ARG A 46 14.06 -0.38 -9.00
N ILE A 47 13.94 -0.89 -7.78
CA ILE A 47 14.06 -2.33 -7.55
C ILE A 47 12.72 -2.93 -8.02
N PRO A 48 12.71 -3.97 -8.89
CA PRO A 48 11.48 -4.50 -9.47
C PRO A 48 10.47 -4.92 -8.39
N GLY A 49 9.18 -4.79 -8.72
CA GLY A 49 8.07 -5.19 -7.86
C GLY A 49 8.13 -6.65 -7.44
N ALA A 50 7.43 -6.95 -6.35
CA ALA A 50 7.37 -8.24 -5.65
C ALA A 50 6.95 -9.46 -6.50
N SER A 51 6.59 -9.28 -7.78
CA SER A 51 6.33 -10.39 -8.72
C SER A 51 7.57 -10.81 -9.54
N LYS A 52 8.65 -10.02 -9.55
CA LYS A 52 9.92 -10.35 -10.25
C LYS A 52 11.18 -10.26 -9.37
N ALA A 53 11.04 -9.85 -8.11
CA ALA A 53 12.14 -9.52 -7.20
C ALA A 53 12.86 -10.73 -6.56
N LEU A 54 12.67 -11.96 -7.05
CA LEU A 54 13.28 -13.16 -6.44
C LEU A 54 14.48 -13.72 -7.20
N PHE A 55 14.90 -13.10 -8.31
CA PHE A 55 16.07 -13.57 -9.08
C PHE A 55 17.33 -12.70 -8.94
N SER A 56 17.37 -11.69 -8.08
CA SER A 56 18.55 -10.80 -7.95
C SER A 56 19.33 -10.94 -6.63
N SER A 57 18.81 -11.66 -5.63
CA SER A 57 19.35 -11.64 -4.26
C SER A 57 20.73 -12.26 -4.06
N LEU A 58 21.25 -13.04 -5.02
CA LEU A 58 22.65 -13.50 -5.00
C LEU A 58 23.62 -12.60 -5.80
N LYS A 59 23.14 -11.84 -6.80
CA LYS A 59 24.00 -11.06 -7.71
C LYS A 59 24.14 -9.59 -7.28
N GLU A 60 23.18 -9.06 -6.52
CA GLU A 60 23.19 -7.66 -6.06
C GLU A 60 24.13 -7.40 -4.86
N ARG A 61 24.51 -8.44 -4.09
CA ARG A 61 25.50 -8.28 -2.99
C ARG A 61 26.93 -8.03 -3.47
N LEU A 62 27.27 -8.43 -4.70
CA LEU A 62 28.64 -8.40 -5.23
C LEU A 62 28.93 -7.20 -6.15
N ASN A 63 27.93 -6.36 -6.45
CA ASN A 63 28.11 -5.19 -7.32
C ASN A 63 27.55 -3.94 -6.64
N ARG A 64 28.21 -3.49 -5.57
CA ARG A 64 27.89 -2.21 -4.89
C ARG A 64 28.35 -1.01 -5.73
N LYS A 65 27.71 -0.80 -6.89
CA LYS A 65 27.51 0.57 -7.37
C LYS A 65 26.63 1.28 -6.35
N LYS A 66 26.97 2.53 -6.01
CA LYS A 66 26.22 3.40 -5.10
C LYS A 66 24.75 3.43 -5.54
N LEU A 67 23.91 2.59 -4.92
CA LEU A 67 22.49 2.53 -5.21
C LEU A 67 21.90 3.89 -4.81
N GLU A 68 21.25 4.56 -5.76
CA GLU A 68 20.55 5.80 -5.47
C GLU A 68 19.39 5.53 -4.49
N LYS A 69 19.14 6.50 -3.60
CA LYS A 69 18.05 6.40 -2.63
C LYS A 69 16.70 6.33 -3.34
N THR A 70 15.79 5.54 -2.79
CA THR A 70 14.44 5.38 -3.31
C THR A 70 13.49 6.38 -2.66
N ASN A 71 12.60 6.98 -3.45
CA ASN A 71 11.48 7.79 -2.94
C ASN A 71 10.32 6.90 -2.52
N ILE A 72 9.71 7.22 -1.38
CA ILE A 72 8.53 6.50 -0.87
C ILE A 72 7.28 7.01 -1.59
N LEU A 73 6.72 6.20 -2.47
CA LEU A 73 5.47 6.51 -3.19
C LEU A 73 4.37 5.49 -2.92
N THR A 74 4.73 4.28 -2.50
CA THR A 74 3.83 3.16 -2.19
C THR A 74 4.16 2.57 -0.83
N GLN A 75 3.21 1.86 -0.22
CA GLN A 75 3.46 1.14 1.01
C GLN A 75 4.50 0.03 0.87
N ASN A 76 4.66 -0.51 -0.34
CA ASN A 76 5.68 -1.52 -0.62
C ASN A 76 7.09 -0.94 -0.47
N ASP A 77 7.30 0.35 -0.81
CA ASP A 77 8.61 1.00 -0.65
C ASP A 77 9.02 1.04 0.83
N ILE A 78 8.07 1.33 1.72
CA ILE A 78 8.31 1.36 3.16
C ILE A 78 8.48 -0.07 3.70
N THR A 79 7.57 -0.98 3.33
CA THR A 79 7.56 -2.35 3.85
C THR A 79 8.85 -3.07 3.48
N ASN A 80 9.29 -2.97 2.23
CA ASN A 80 10.53 -3.61 1.76
C ASN A 80 11.78 -3.10 2.50
N ALA A 81 11.80 -1.81 2.86
CA ALA A 81 12.92 -1.23 3.60
C ALA A 81 12.91 -1.68 5.07
N VAL A 82 11.73 -1.88 5.66
CA VAL A 82 11.57 -2.16 7.09
C VAL A 82 11.61 -3.66 7.42
N TRP A 83 11.05 -4.51 6.56
CA TRP A 83 10.86 -5.94 6.84
C TRP A 83 10.92 -6.79 5.57
N ASN A 84 11.54 -7.97 5.67
CA ASN A 84 11.71 -8.90 4.57
C ASN A 84 11.16 -10.28 4.95
N PRO A 85 10.22 -10.89 4.18
CA PRO A 85 9.74 -12.24 4.47
C PRO A 85 10.82 -13.32 4.41
N ALA A 86 11.94 -13.10 3.70
CA ALA A 86 13.08 -14.01 3.69
C ALA A 86 13.88 -13.98 5.00
N ASN A 87 13.73 -12.92 5.78
CA ASN A 87 14.31 -12.79 7.12
C ASN A 87 13.26 -12.26 8.10
N PRO A 88 12.22 -13.07 8.39
CA PRO A 88 10.98 -12.55 8.92
C PRO A 88 11.05 -12.24 10.43
N GLU A 89 12.08 -12.75 11.12
CA GLU A 89 12.31 -12.62 12.57
C GLU A 89 13.00 -11.31 12.98
N GLU A 90 13.30 -10.43 12.03
CA GLU A 90 13.91 -9.13 12.32
C GLU A 90 13.37 -8.01 11.45
N TYR A 91 13.52 -6.79 11.98
CA TYR A 91 13.34 -5.56 11.22
C TYR A 91 14.71 -5.02 10.81
N SER A 92 14.77 -4.34 9.67
CA SER A 92 15.99 -3.68 9.22
C SER A 92 16.49 -2.64 10.22
N ASP A 93 17.81 -2.50 10.31
CA ASP A 93 18.45 -1.44 11.09
C ASP A 93 18.21 -0.05 10.46
N ASP A 94 18.25 0.99 11.30
CA ASP A 94 17.95 2.36 10.88
C ASP A 94 18.94 2.90 9.83
N GLU A 95 20.20 2.50 9.91
CA GLU A 95 21.23 2.96 8.99
C GLU A 95 21.02 2.37 7.60
N SER A 96 20.61 1.11 7.51
CA SER A 96 20.15 0.51 6.26
C SER A 96 18.92 1.21 5.69
N ILE A 97 17.92 1.49 6.51
CA ILE A 97 16.71 2.21 6.06
C ILE A 97 17.05 3.62 5.53
N LYS A 98 17.87 4.39 6.27
CA LYS A 98 18.30 5.74 5.86
C LYS A 98 19.20 5.73 4.64
N ARG A 99 20.00 4.69 4.45
CA ARG A 99 20.84 4.51 3.26
C ARG A 99 19.99 4.26 2.03
N ASP A 100 18.93 3.48 2.15
CA ASP A 100 18.15 2.99 1.01
C ASP A 100 17.01 3.96 0.61
N LEU A 101 16.52 4.80 1.54
CA LEU A 101 15.38 5.71 1.31
C LEU A 101 15.75 7.19 1.47
N HIS A 102 15.14 8.04 0.63
CA HIS A 102 15.24 9.50 0.78
C HIS A 102 14.58 10.00 2.07
N ASP A 103 13.42 9.42 2.41
CA ASP A 103 12.66 9.72 3.63
C ASP A 103 12.76 8.54 4.60
N GLY A 104 13.99 8.25 5.06
CA GLY A 104 14.26 7.13 5.96
C GLY A 104 13.53 7.22 7.29
N ASN A 105 13.39 8.43 7.85
CA ASN A 105 12.71 8.66 9.13
C ASN A 105 11.25 8.23 9.09
N ARG A 106 10.54 8.43 7.97
CA ARG A 106 9.18 7.93 7.81
C ARG A 106 9.10 6.40 7.92
N ALA A 107 10.06 5.70 7.34
CA ALA A 107 10.13 4.24 7.39
C ALA A 107 10.57 3.73 8.76
N ILE A 108 11.48 4.42 9.44
CA ILE A 108 11.83 4.15 10.85
C ILE A 108 10.59 4.29 11.74
N GLY A 109 9.83 5.38 11.60
CA GLY A 109 8.57 5.54 12.35
C GLY A 109 7.53 4.46 12.01
N PHE A 110 7.51 3.95 10.78
CA PHE A 110 6.67 2.79 10.44
C PHE A 110 7.16 1.50 11.10
N LYS A 111 8.48 1.29 11.18
CA LYS A 111 9.07 0.17 11.91
C LYS A 111 8.69 0.21 13.39
N GLU A 112 8.87 1.36 14.03
CA GLU A 112 8.47 1.58 15.43
C GLU A 112 6.98 1.32 15.63
N PHE A 113 6.14 1.85 14.74
CA PHE A 113 4.71 1.58 14.72
C PHE A 113 4.42 0.08 14.67
N LEU A 114 5.01 -0.66 13.72
CA LEU A 114 4.82 -2.12 13.62
C LEU A 114 5.24 -2.85 14.89
N SER A 115 6.43 -2.55 15.41
CA SER A 115 7.02 -3.25 16.57
C SER A 115 6.22 -3.10 17.86
N ASN A 116 5.47 -2.00 18.00
CA ASN A 116 4.63 -1.74 19.16
C ASN A 116 3.16 -2.09 18.92
N HIS A 117 2.78 -2.46 17.69
CA HIS A 117 1.37 -2.66 17.34
C HIS A 117 0.90 -4.08 17.65
N PRO A 118 -0.10 -4.27 18.55
CA PRO A 118 -0.52 -5.58 19.04
C PRO A 118 -1.02 -6.51 17.93
N LYS A 119 -1.52 -5.92 16.84
CA LYS A 119 -2.05 -6.65 15.70
C LYS A 119 -1.09 -6.70 14.52
N TYR A 120 -0.14 -5.76 14.39
CA TYR A 120 0.64 -5.56 13.17
C TYR A 120 2.13 -5.86 13.28
N ASP A 121 2.63 -6.13 14.49
CA ASP A 121 3.96 -6.69 14.65
C ASP A 121 4.10 -7.98 13.84
N VAL A 122 4.87 -7.90 12.76
CA VAL A 122 5.13 -9.02 11.84
C VAL A 122 6.29 -9.87 12.32
N LYS A 123 7.25 -9.28 13.04
CA LYS A 123 8.41 -9.97 13.61
C LYS A 123 7.99 -10.97 14.68
N ASN A 124 7.01 -10.61 15.50
CA ASN A 124 6.49 -11.47 16.58
C ASN A 124 5.17 -12.15 16.20
N ASP A 125 4.82 -12.25 14.92
CA ASP A 125 3.59 -12.92 14.51
C ASP A 125 3.68 -14.45 14.66
N LYS A 126 2.59 -15.08 15.12
CA LYS A 126 2.47 -16.54 15.24
C LYS A 126 2.75 -17.32 13.95
N LEU A 127 2.66 -16.67 12.78
CA LEU A 127 2.90 -17.29 11.48
C LEU A 127 4.37 -17.27 11.04
N ILE A 128 5.28 -16.65 11.81
CA ILE A 128 6.73 -16.59 11.48
C ILE A 128 7.32 -17.96 11.12
N LYS A 129 7.03 -19.00 11.92
CA LYS A 129 7.52 -20.36 11.66
C LYS A 129 7.09 -20.87 10.27
N LYS A 130 5.83 -20.65 9.91
CA LYS A 130 5.26 -21.05 8.61
C LYS A 130 5.84 -20.23 7.44
N ILE A 131 6.24 -18.99 7.69
CA ILE A 131 6.89 -18.15 6.67
C ILE A 131 8.29 -18.67 6.40
N LYS A 132 9.05 -19.09 7.42
CA LYS A 132 10.40 -19.64 7.23
C LYS A 132 10.39 -20.88 6.34
N GLU A 133 9.38 -21.74 6.50
CA GLU A 133 9.21 -22.95 5.69
C GLU A 133 8.82 -22.64 4.24
N ASN A 134 7.95 -21.65 4.03
CA ASN A 134 7.52 -21.23 2.70
C ASN A 134 7.23 -19.72 2.61
N PRO A 135 8.27 -18.89 2.41
CA PRO A 135 8.12 -17.44 2.40
C PRO A 135 7.22 -16.95 1.26
N MET A 136 7.14 -17.72 0.18
CA MET A 136 6.40 -17.41 -1.04
C MET A 136 4.96 -17.95 -1.04
N GLY A 137 4.60 -18.76 -0.05
CA GLY A 137 3.27 -19.36 0.05
C GLY A 137 2.20 -18.37 0.52
N ASN A 138 1.00 -18.90 0.74
CA ASN A 138 -0.16 -18.14 1.23
C ASN A 138 0.14 -17.38 2.53
N THR A 139 1.05 -17.86 3.36
CA THR A 139 1.48 -17.21 4.60
C THR A 139 2.24 -15.90 4.34
N GLY A 140 3.11 -15.88 3.33
CA GLY A 140 3.78 -14.65 2.90
C GLY A 140 2.76 -13.60 2.44
N GLN A 141 1.78 -14.00 1.64
CA GLN A 141 0.70 -13.10 1.21
C GLN A 141 -0.12 -12.55 2.40
N GLN A 142 -0.32 -13.34 3.46
CA GLN A 142 -0.98 -12.87 4.68
C GLN A 142 -0.17 -11.78 5.40
N MET A 143 1.16 -11.89 5.44
CA MET A 143 2.01 -10.83 5.99
C MET A 143 2.00 -9.58 5.15
N TRP A 144 2.04 -9.72 3.82
CA TRP A 144 1.90 -8.57 2.93
C TRP A 144 0.58 -7.85 3.14
N LYS A 145 -0.54 -8.57 3.31
CA LYS A 145 -1.82 -7.97 3.71
C LYS A 145 -1.71 -7.26 5.05
N LYS A 146 -0.97 -7.82 6.01
CA LYS A 146 -0.82 -7.30 7.37
C LYS A 146 -0.05 -5.97 7.36
N THR A 147 1.12 -5.92 6.73
CA THR A 147 1.94 -4.70 6.59
C THR A 147 1.27 -3.64 5.73
N SER A 148 0.54 -4.04 4.68
CA SER A 148 -0.26 -3.11 3.87
C SER A 148 -1.35 -2.40 4.68
N LYS A 149 -2.15 -3.15 5.47
CA LYS A 149 -3.16 -2.55 6.37
C LYS A 149 -2.53 -1.70 7.47
N ALA A 150 -1.39 -2.13 8.01
CA ALA A 150 -0.63 -1.34 8.95
C ALA A 150 -0.18 -0.01 8.33
N GLY A 151 0.22 -0.04 7.06
CA GLY A 151 0.56 1.15 6.28
C GLY A 151 -0.59 2.14 6.14
N LEU A 152 -1.81 1.65 5.87
CA LEU A 152 -3.00 2.50 5.85
C LEU A 152 -3.24 3.17 7.20
N GLU A 153 -3.15 2.40 8.28
CA GLU A 153 -3.37 2.90 9.64
C GLU A 153 -2.30 3.91 10.06
N TYR A 154 -1.04 3.62 9.77
CA TYR A 154 0.08 4.53 10.02
C TYR A 154 -0.07 5.83 9.22
N GLN A 155 -0.38 5.74 7.93
CA GLN A 155 -0.50 6.91 7.06
C GLN A 155 -1.72 7.78 7.42
N LEU A 156 -2.91 7.17 7.52
CA LEU A 156 -4.17 7.90 7.71
C LEU A 156 -4.35 8.35 9.16
N MET A 157 -4.05 7.48 10.12
CA MET A 157 -4.39 7.71 11.53
C MET A 157 -3.24 8.36 12.32
N HIS A 158 -2.01 7.85 12.15
CA HIS A 158 -0.86 8.30 12.94
C HIS A 158 -0.19 9.53 12.33
N ARG A 159 0.07 9.49 11.03
CA ARG A 159 0.67 10.61 10.30
C ARG A 159 -0.35 11.65 9.86
N LYS A 160 -1.64 11.27 9.79
CA LYS A 160 -2.74 12.13 9.31
C LYS A 160 -2.42 12.77 7.95
N LEU A 161 -1.86 11.96 7.05
CA LEU A 161 -1.45 12.38 5.71
C LEU A 161 -2.21 11.63 4.62
N PRO A 162 -2.29 12.19 3.41
CA PRO A 162 -3.09 11.63 2.34
C PRO A 162 -2.71 10.19 1.93
N VAL A 163 -3.76 9.39 1.66
CA VAL A 163 -3.70 8.15 0.88
C VAL A 163 -4.47 8.36 -0.42
N HIS A 164 -3.81 8.12 -1.54
CA HIS A 164 -4.42 8.07 -2.86
C HIS A 164 -4.71 6.61 -3.20
N PHE A 165 -5.98 6.25 -3.39
CA PHE A 165 -6.39 4.87 -3.65
C PHE A 165 -7.02 4.74 -5.04
N LEU A 166 -6.38 3.98 -5.93
CA LEU A 166 -6.86 3.75 -7.29
C LEU A 166 -7.98 2.69 -7.31
N THR A 167 -9.10 3.02 -7.93
CA THR A 167 -10.31 2.17 -7.97
C THR A 167 -10.68 1.67 -9.37
N ASP A 168 -9.84 1.88 -10.39
CA ASP A 168 -10.14 1.67 -11.82
C ASP A 168 -10.76 0.31 -12.18
N THR A 169 -10.31 -0.74 -11.52
CA THR A 169 -10.85 -2.10 -11.68
C THR A 169 -11.69 -2.48 -10.47
N ILE A 170 -11.15 -2.27 -9.26
CA ILE A 170 -11.74 -2.79 -8.02
C ILE A 170 -12.99 -2.04 -7.57
N GLY A 171 -13.14 -0.76 -7.92
CA GLY A 171 -14.34 0.03 -7.59
C GLY A 171 -15.56 -0.32 -8.45
N LYS A 172 -15.34 -0.93 -9.62
CA LYS A 172 -16.42 -1.31 -10.54
C LYS A 172 -17.16 -2.57 -10.09
N ASP A 173 -16.47 -3.46 -9.38
CA ASP A 173 -17.03 -4.72 -8.90
C ASP A 173 -16.66 -4.94 -7.43
N ILE A 174 -17.39 -4.22 -6.58
CA ILE A 174 -17.32 -4.36 -5.13
C ILE A 174 -17.84 -5.74 -4.69
N GLY A 175 -18.73 -6.37 -5.48
CA GLY A 175 -19.23 -7.72 -5.21
C GLY A 175 -18.09 -8.71 -4.99
N THR A 176 -17.13 -8.76 -5.90
CA THR A 176 -15.94 -9.62 -5.79
C THR A 176 -15.07 -9.26 -4.58
N VAL A 177 -14.94 -7.96 -4.26
CA VAL A 177 -14.23 -7.52 -3.04
C VAL A 177 -14.90 -8.03 -1.77
N VAL A 178 -16.23 -8.02 -1.73
CA VAL A 178 -17.00 -8.43 -0.55
C VAL A 178 -17.03 -9.95 -0.39
N SER A 179 -17.25 -10.69 -1.48
CA SER A 179 -17.26 -12.16 -1.47
C SER A 179 -15.90 -12.76 -1.14
N LYS A 180 -14.81 -12.03 -1.40
CA LYS A 180 -13.42 -12.50 -1.26
C LYS A 180 -13.12 -13.66 -2.20
N GLU A 181 -13.68 -13.63 -3.41
CA GLU A 181 -13.43 -14.61 -4.47
C GLU A 181 -12.54 -13.99 -5.55
N GLY A 182 -11.81 -14.80 -6.32
CA GLY A 182 -10.92 -14.31 -7.38
C GLY A 182 -9.99 -13.18 -6.89
N TYR A 183 -10.02 -12.03 -7.57
CA TYR A 183 -9.21 -10.88 -7.18
C TYR A 183 -9.68 -10.22 -5.86
N GLY A 184 -10.84 -10.59 -5.33
CA GLY A 184 -11.32 -10.27 -3.99
C GLY A 184 -10.39 -10.78 -2.88
N GLN A 185 -9.56 -11.77 -3.17
CA GLN A 185 -8.53 -12.26 -2.26
C GLN A 185 -7.24 -11.43 -2.29
N SER A 186 -7.11 -10.46 -3.19
CA SER A 186 -5.90 -9.64 -3.31
C SER A 186 -5.61 -8.81 -2.05
N ILE A 187 -4.37 -8.30 -1.98
CA ILE A 187 -3.95 -7.33 -0.96
C ILE A 187 -4.81 -6.07 -1.08
N THR A 188 -4.99 -5.53 -2.29
CA THR A 188 -5.81 -4.35 -2.55
C THR A 188 -7.27 -4.51 -2.14
N SER A 189 -7.87 -5.68 -2.37
CA SER A 189 -9.23 -5.96 -1.87
C SER A 189 -9.28 -6.01 -0.34
N SER A 190 -8.22 -6.47 0.31
CA SER A 190 -8.11 -6.46 1.77
C SER A 190 -7.92 -5.05 2.34
N GLU A 191 -7.20 -4.19 1.63
CA GLU A 191 -7.05 -2.75 1.91
C GLU A 191 -8.40 -2.03 1.78
N LEU A 192 -9.12 -2.24 0.67
CA LEU A 192 -10.41 -1.58 0.45
C LEU A 192 -11.45 -2.00 1.51
N ARG A 193 -11.50 -3.28 1.88
CA ARG A 193 -12.30 -3.74 3.02
C ARG A 193 -11.86 -3.10 4.34
N TRP A 194 -10.57 -2.82 4.51
CA TRP A 194 -10.07 -2.12 5.69
C TRP A 194 -10.57 -0.68 5.72
N LEU A 195 -10.45 0.05 4.60
CA LEU A 195 -10.95 1.42 4.47
C LEU A 195 -12.46 1.48 4.72
N TYR A 196 -13.24 0.55 4.17
CA TYR A 196 -14.68 0.48 4.40
C TYR A 196 -15.04 0.29 5.89
N ARG A 197 -14.27 -0.51 6.65
CA ARG A 197 -14.48 -0.70 8.10
C ARG A 197 -14.18 0.57 8.92
N HIS A 198 -13.38 1.49 8.38
CA HIS A 198 -12.97 2.74 9.03
C HIS A 198 -13.56 3.99 8.37
N LYS A 199 -14.46 3.84 7.38
CA LYS A 199 -14.98 4.94 6.57
C LYS A 199 -15.64 6.06 7.37
N ASP A 200 -16.07 5.74 8.59
CA ASP A 200 -16.78 6.68 9.47
C ASP A 200 -15.83 7.48 10.38
N THR A 201 -14.55 7.12 10.46
CA THR A 201 -13.50 7.86 11.18
C THR A 201 -13.18 9.17 10.47
N ASP A 202 -12.80 10.19 11.25
CA ASP A 202 -12.50 11.52 10.70
C ASP A 202 -11.22 11.48 9.85
N GLU A 203 -10.24 10.69 10.26
CA GLU A 203 -8.98 10.50 9.56
C GLU A 203 -9.18 9.89 8.17
N VAL A 204 -10.03 8.86 8.02
CA VAL A 204 -10.34 8.32 6.70
C VAL A 204 -11.09 9.35 5.85
N LYS A 205 -12.11 10.01 6.40
CA LYS A 205 -12.90 11.02 5.69
C LYS A 205 -12.04 12.16 5.14
N GLN A 206 -11.05 12.61 5.92
CA GLN A 206 -10.20 13.75 5.57
C GLN A 206 -9.01 13.36 4.69
N ASN A 207 -8.38 12.20 4.94
CA ASN A 207 -7.09 11.87 4.35
C ASN A 207 -7.16 10.83 3.21
N LEU A 208 -8.27 10.12 3.03
CA LEU A 208 -8.44 9.19 1.90
C LEU A 208 -8.94 9.93 0.65
N LYS A 209 -8.28 9.73 -0.48
CA LYS A 209 -8.71 10.21 -1.81
C LYS A 209 -8.84 9.02 -2.76
N PHE A 210 -10.04 8.77 -3.27
CA PHE A 210 -10.24 7.78 -4.31
C PHE A 210 -10.02 8.37 -5.70
N TRP A 211 -9.49 7.54 -6.59
CA TRP A 211 -9.20 7.92 -7.97
C TRP A 211 -9.68 6.84 -8.94
N GLU A 212 -10.41 7.25 -9.96
CA GLU A 212 -10.82 6.38 -11.06
C GLU A 212 -10.45 7.06 -12.38
N ASN A 213 -9.68 6.37 -13.21
CA ASN A 213 -9.14 6.90 -14.46
C ASN A 213 -8.47 8.27 -14.28
N GLY A 214 -7.75 8.45 -13.17
CA GLY A 214 -7.03 9.68 -12.83
C GLY A 214 -7.91 10.87 -12.38
N GLU A 215 -9.21 10.65 -12.23
CA GLU A 215 -10.18 11.62 -11.71
C GLU A 215 -10.51 11.34 -10.24
N PHE A 216 -10.80 12.38 -9.46
CA PHE A 216 -11.25 12.23 -8.08
C PHE A 216 -12.63 11.56 -8.03
N VAL A 217 -12.78 10.62 -7.09
CA VAL A 217 -14.05 9.93 -6.84
C VAL A 217 -14.51 10.20 -5.41
N PRO A 218 -15.75 10.67 -5.20
CA PRO A 218 -16.31 10.80 -3.86
C PRO A 218 -16.33 9.46 -3.12
N HIS A 219 -16.20 9.49 -1.79
CA HIS A 219 -16.26 8.27 -0.97
C HIS A 219 -17.58 7.52 -1.15
N SER A 220 -18.70 8.22 -1.30
CA SER A 220 -20.03 7.64 -1.51
C SER A 220 -20.09 6.75 -2.76
N ASN A 221 -19.44 7.14 -3.85
CA ASN A 221 -19.38 6.33 -5.09
C ASN A 221 -18.74 4.96 -4.87
N ILE A 222 -17.91 4.81 -3.83
CA ILE A 222 -17.25 3.55 -3.48
C ILE A 222 -17.93 2.87 -2.30
N PHE A 223 -18.20 3.60 -1.21
CA PHE A 223 -18.66 3.04 0.06
C PHE A 223 -20.17 2.87 0.18
N ASP A 224 -20.98 3.57 -0.63
CA ASP A 224 -22.45 3.46 -0.59
C ASP A 224 -22.99 2.44 -1.60
N LYS A 225 -22.08 1.78 -2.34
CA LYS A 225 -22.40 0.66 -3.23
C LYS A 225 -23.13 -0.46 -2.48
N GLN A 226 -24.24 -0.95 -3.05
CA GLN A 226 -25.16 -1.87 -2.39
C GLN A 226 -24.51 -3.20 -2.01
N GLU A 227 -23.50 -3.62 -2.76
CA GLU A 227 -22.73 -4.85 -2.55
C GLU A 227 -22.09 -4.90 -1.16
N TRP A 228 -21.78 -3.74 -0.56
CA TRP A 228 -21.29 -3.66 0.81
C TRP A 228 -22.29 -4.15 1.86
N LYS A 229 -23.59 -4.21 1.56
CA LYS A 229 -24.60 -4.81 2.45
C LYS A 229 -24.33 -6.28 2.71
N ASN A 230 -23.69 -6.97 1.76
CA ASN A 230 -23.29 -8.36 1.90
C ASN A 230 -21.98 -8.53 2.69
N TYR A 231 -21.32 -7.42 3.06
CA TYR A 231 -20.10 -7.44 3.83
C TYR A 231 -20.38 -7.28 5.32
N ASN A 232 -20.21 -8.39 6.04
CA ASN A 232 -20.37 -8.48 7.49
C ASN A 232 -19.00 -8.56 8.19
N PRO A 233 -18.30 -7.42 8.38
CA PRO A 233 -17.03 -7.42 9.09
C PRO A 233 -17.24 -7.69 10.59
N LYS A 234 -16.29 -8.39 11.21
CA LYS A 234 -16.31 -8.61 12.67
C LYS A 234 -16.26 -7.31 13.47
N ASN A 235 -15.56 -6.30 12.96
CA ASN A 235 -15.40 -4.99 13.60
C ASN A 235 -15.78 -3.89 12.60
N ARG A 236 -16.52 -2.88 13.06
CA ARG A 236 -16.64 -1.57 12.40
C ARG A 236 -16.15 -0.52 13.38
N TYR A 237 -15.41 0.46 12.90
CA TYR A 237 -14.82 1.50 13.72
C TYR A 237 -15.71 2.74 13.63
N PRO A 238 -16.36 3.16 14.74
CA PRO A 238 -17.25 4.29 14.73
C PRO A 238 -16.48 5.59 14.51
N LYS A 239 -17.22 6.67 14.27
CA LYS A 239 -16.68 8.02 14.33
C LYS A 239 -15.98 8.19 15.68
N THR A 240 -14.72 8.57 15.68
CA THR A 240 -13.95 8.84 16.90
C THR A 240 -14.74 9.89 17.69
N SER A 241 -15.31 9.51 18.83
CA SER A 241 -15.79 10.48 19.80
C SER A 241 -14.55 11.30 20.20
N LYS A 242 -14.63 12.62 20.00
CA LYS A 242 -13.62 13.55 20.49
C LYS A 242 -13.37 13.21 21.97
N GLN A 243 -12.15 12.79 22.29
CA GLN A 243 -11.62 12.92 23.66
C GLN A 243 -11.37 14.39 23.92
#